data_AF-A0A7J6XIK9-F1
#
_entry.id   AF-A0A7J6XIK9-F1
#
_cell.length_a   1.000
_cell.length_b   1.000
_cell.length_c   1.000
_cell.angle_alpha   90.00
_cell.angle_beta   90.00
_cell.angle_gamma   90.00
#
_symmetry.space_group_name_H-M   'P 1'
#
loop_
_entity.id
_entity.type
_entity.pdbx_description
1 polymer ?
#
loop_
_entity_poly.entity_id
_entity_poly.type
_entity_poly.pdbx_seq_one_letter_code
_entity_poly.pdbx_strand_id
1 'polypeptide(L)'
;MLYTQRGHASGKKRATALCLWVTENNHTFSVGPVAVEDDVNWELASTLLHSDGSLHLLRRRGNGEGRLISLCRLTEEQSAVRSVLSTWTQKDIFFSSLSIPTAWLVAVFSNASASDDRWNDEYLCLNATVTNAAKDNDGFQLTGLESGAIWPVNTRGDNVRHVSLSHYFTLVASVTIEEAPSGSTPLLTAMLADTESSHTMGLSYSHKKKWETTFEGKTTTRSSTWEPRKEYQVTLMLQGNKASVHIDGQSLGKEEVLLTGEKPPEVLRFCFDACVGH
;
A
#
# COMPACT_ATOMS: atom_id res chain seq x y z
N MET A 1 16.32 -9.44 2.72
CA MET A 1 15.89 -10.80 3.11
C MET A 1 15.11 -11.44 1.96
N LEU A 2 15.28 -12.75 1.76
CA LEU A 2 14.46 -13.54 0.83
C LEU A 2 13.63 -14.53 1.65
N TYR A 3 12.38 -14.73 1.26
CA TYR A 3 11.52 -15.73 1.89
C TYR A 3 10.55 -16.34 0.87
N THR A 4 10.06 -17.54 1.18
CA THR A 4 8.99 -18.19 0.41
C THR A 4 7.74 -18.26 1.25
N GLN A 5 6.60 -17.93 0.65
CA GLN A 5 5.30 -18.02 1.29
C GLN A 5 4.33 -18.72 0.36
N ARG A 6 3.51 -19.63 0.92
CA ARG A 6 2.41 -20.24 0.18
C ARG A 6 1.26 -19.25 0.08
N GLY A 7 0.69 -19.12 -1.10
CA GLY A 7 -0.48 -18.28 -1.35
C GLY A 7 -1.34 -18.82 -2.47
N HIS A 8 -2.51 -18.21 -2.66
CA HIS A 8 -3.39 -18.50 -3.78
C HIS A 8 -2.90 -17.74 -5.01
N ALA A 9 -2.44 -18.45 -6.04
CA ALA A 9 -1.89 -17.83 -7.26
C ALA A 9 -2.93 -17.08 -8.11
N SER A 10 -4.23 -17.31 -7.91
CA SER A 10 -5.30 -16.58 -8.61
C SER A 10 -6.67 -16.88 -8.01
N GLY A 11 -7.51 -15.85 -7.91
CA GLY A 11 -8.91 -15.93 -7.47
C GLY A 11 -9.79 -16.62 -8.50
N LYS A 12 -9.74 -17.96 -8.52
CA LYS A 12 -10.76 -18.95 -8.91
C LYS A 12 -10.01 -20.26 -9.21
N LYS A 13 -9.94 -21.14 -8.20
CA LYS A 13 -9.36 -22.51 -8.15
C LYS A 13 -7.95 -22.64 -7.52
N ARG A 14 -7.95 -23.09 -6.26
CA ARG A 14 -7.18 -24.16 -5.57
C ARG A 14 -5.72 -24.51 -5.93
N ALA A 15 -5.00 -23.79 -6.79
CA ALA A 15 -3.55 -24.00 -6.91
C ALA A 15 -2.84 -23.17 -5.82
N THR A 16 -2.39 -23.85 -4.76
CA THR A 16 -1.47 -23.26 -3.78
C THR A 16 -0.11 -23.12 -4.47
N ALA A 17 0.36 -21.89 -4.66
CA ALA A 17 1.68 -21.64 -5.20
C ALA A 17 2.63 -21.24 -4.08
N LEU A 18 3.88 -21.70 -4.19
CA LEU A 18 4.97 -21.20 -3.38
C LEU A 18 5.54 -19.97 -4.09
N CYS A 19 5.34 -18.80 -3.51
CA CYS A 19 5.83 -17.54 -4.06
C CYS A 19 7.16 -17.14 -3.40
N LEU A 20 8.09 -16.65 -4.20
CA LEU A 20 9.32 -16.01 -3.74
C LEU A 20 9.08 -14.52 -3.49
N TRP A 21 9.59 -14.03 -2.37
CA TRP A 21 9.50 -12.65 -1.97
C TRP A 21 10.88 -12.10 -1.60
N VAL A 22 11.07 -10.81 -1.86
CA VAL A 22 12.23 -10.03 -1.41
C VAL A 22 11.75 -8.87 -0.55
N THR A 23 12.45 -8.60 0.55
CA THR A 23 12.17 -7.46 1.42
C THR A 23 13.45 -6.87 2.02
N GLU A 24 13.45 -5.55 2.19
CA GLU A 24 14.47 -4.80 2.93
C GLU A 24 13.90 -4.11 4.18
N ASN A 25 12.90 -4.75 4.78
CA ASN A 25 12.07 -4.27 5.90
C ASN A 25 11.01 -3.26 5.49
N ASN A 26 11.37 -2.19 4.78
CA ASN A 26 10.41 -1.14 4.36
C ASN A 26 9.60 -1.59 3.15
N HIS A 27 10.30 -2.14 2.15
CA HIS A 27 9.75 -2.59 0.89
C HIS A 27 9.63 -4.11 0.86
N THR A 28 8.55 -4.60 0.25
CA THR A 28 8.30 -6.04 0.07
C THR A 28 7.73 -6.27 -1.32
N PHE A 29 8.46 -7.03 -2.13
CA PHE A 29 8.11 -7.32 -3.51
C PHE A 29 7.90 -8.82 -3.71
N SER A 30 6.79 -9.17 -4.40
CA SER A 30 6.53 -10.54 -4.84
C SER A 30 7.24 -10.78 -6.16
N VAL A 31 8.26 -11.64 -6.16
CA VAL A 31 8.95 -12.05 -7.37
C VAL A 31 8.04 -12.95 -8.22
N GLY A 32 7.19 -13.73 -7.57
CA GLY A 32 6.21 -14.60 -8.20
C GLY A 32 6.33 -16.07 -7.79
N PRO A 33 5.52 -16.95 -8.39
CA PRO A 33 5.50 -18.37 -8.06
C PRO A 33 6.77 -19.08 -8.54
N VAL A 34 7.45 -19.78 -7.63
CA VAL A 34 8.61 -20.65 -7.90
C VAL A 34 8.26 -22.14 -7.84
N ALA A 35 7.08 -22.46 -7.31
CA ALA A 35 6.47 -23.77 -7.36
C ALA A 35 4.94 -23.66 -7.38
N VAL A 36 4.28 -24.61 -8.03
CA VAL A 36 2.82 -24.74 -8.02
C VAL A 36 2.50 -26.16 -7.55
N GLU A 37 1.63 -26.29 -6.55
CA GLU A 37 1.11 -27.59 -6.13
C GLU A 37 0.10 -28.11 -7.16
N ASP A 38 0.17 -29.42 -7.44
CA ASP A 38 -0.82 -30.12 -8.27
C ASP A 38 -1.51 -31.23 -7.45
N ASP A 39 -2.61 -31.77 -7.95
CA ASP A 39 -3.44 -32.74 -7.23
C ASP A 39 -2.72 -34.08 -6.96
N VAL A 40 -1.57 -34.34 -7.60
CA VAL A 40 -0.84 -35.61 -7.54
C VAL A 40 0.39 -35.52 -6.64
N ASN A 41 1.04 -34.37 -6.60
CA ASN A 41 2.28 -34.11 -5.88
C ASN A 41 2.11 -32.91 -4.95
N TRP A 42 2.06 -33.21 -3.66
CA TRP A 42 2.04 -32.18 -2.63
C TRP A 42 3.46 -31.83 -2.21
N GLU A 43 3.73 -30.52 -2.06
CA GLU A 43 5.01 -30.05 -1.56
C GLU A 43 5.04 -30.23 -0.04
N LEU A 44 6.08 -30.89 0.45
CA LEU A 44 6.27 -31.24 1.85
C LEU A 44 7.05 -30.18 2.64
N ALA A 45 8.05 -29.59 1.97
CA ALA A 45 8.95 -28.60 2.54
C ALA A 45 9.76 -27.94 1.41
N SER A 46 10.13 -26.69 1.61
CA SER A 46 11.06 -25.95 0.75
C SER A 46 12.08 -25.19 1.58
N THR A 47 13.25 -24.96 0.99
CA THR A 47 14.27 -24.07 1.54
C THR A 47 14.98 -23.34 0.41
N LEU A 48 15.25 -22.04 0.63
CA LEU A 48 16.04 -21.22 -0.26
C LEU A 48 17.51 -21.32 0.12
N LEU A 49 18.36 -21.49 -0.88
CA LEU A 49 19.81 -21.51 -0.72
C LEU A 49 20.44 -20.51 -1.69
N HIS A 50 21.17 -19.53 -1.14
CA HIS A 50 22.05 -18.69 -1.93
C HIS A 50 23.49 -19.15 -1.73
N SER A 51 24.09 -19.74 -2.77
CA SER A 51 25.45 -20.29 -2.72
C SER A 51 26.15 -20.01 -4.03
N ASP A 52 27.43 -19.66 -3.96
CA ASP A 52 28.27 -19.36 -5.13
C ASP A 52 27.62 -18.35 -6.10
N GLY A 53 27.07 -17.28 -5.53
CA GLY A 53 26.40 -16.22 -6.28
C GLY A 53 25.12 -16.65 -7.02
N SER A 54 24.56 -17.83 -6.70
CA SER A 54 23.38 -18.40 -7.36
C SER A 54 22.28 -18.73 -6.34
N LEU A 55 21.05 -18.36 -6.68
CA LEU A 55 19.85 -18.67 -5.90
C LEU A 55 19.28 -20.03 -6.32
N HIS A 56 18.97 -20.86 -5.32
CA HIS A 56 18.39 -22.17 -5.52
C HIS A 56 17.19 -22.38 -4.59
N LEU A 57 16.28 -23.24 -5.05
CA LEU A 57 15.16 -23.73 -4.27
C LEU A 57 15.29 -25.25 -4.14
N LEU A 58 15.52 -25.71 -2.92
CA LEU A 58 15.46 -27.12 -2.57
C LEU A 58 14.03 -27.44 -2.13
N ARG A 59 13.41 -28.43 -2.77
CA ARG A 59 12.04 -28.86 -2.48
C ARG A 59 12.01 -30.34 -2.17
N ARG A 60 11.21 -30.70 -1.19
CA ARG A 60 10.76 -32.08 -0.96
C ARG A 60 9.32 -32.18 -1.41
N ARG A 61 9.03 -33.11 -2.32
CA ARG A 61 7.69 -33.46 -2.79
C ARG A 61 7.38 -34.91 -2.42
N GLY A 62 6.10 -35.23 -2.29
CA GLY A 62 5.65 -36.59 -2.02
C GLY A 62 4.36 -36.92 -2.75
N ASN A 63 4.15 -38.21 -2.94
CA ASN A 63 2.88 -38.80 -3.37
C ASN A 63 2.63 -40.10 -2.59
N GLY A 64 1.59 -40.86 -2.95
CA GLY A 64 1.28 -42.15 -2.31
C GLY A 64 2.34 -43.24 -2.53
N GLU A 65 3.28 -43.04 -3.46
CA GLU A 65 4.27 -44.04 -3.89
C GLU A 65 5.69 -43.72 -3.39
N GLY A 66 5.99 -42.47 -3.00
CA GLY A 66 7.31 -42.09 -2.53
C GLY A 66 7.53 -40.61 -2.29
N ARG A 67 8.79 -40.25 -2.02
CA ARG A 67 9.25 -38.87 -1.80
C ARG A 67 10.41 -38.55 -2.73
N LEU A 68 10.41 -37.35 -3.28
CA LEU A 68 11.46 -36.83 -4.16
C LEU A 68 12.02 -35.53 -3.57
N ILE A 69 13.34 -35.40 -3.56
CA ILE A 69 14.03 -34.13 -3.28
C ILE A 69 14.58 -33.61 -4.60
N SER A 70 14.26 -32.36 -4.92
CA SER A 70 14.73 -31.69 -6.13
C SER A 70 15.36 -30.34 -5.78
N LEU A 71 16.47 -30.02 -6.44
CA LEU A 71 17.11 -28.72 -6.38
C LEU A 71 16.92 -28.00 -7.72
N CYS A 72 16.39 -26.78 -7.68
CA CYS A 72 16.18 -25.96 -8.88
C CYS A 72 16.96 -24.65 -8.76
N ARG A 73 17.60 -24.22 -9.84
CA ARG A 73 18.25 -22.92 -9.92
C ARG A 73 17.23 -21.87 -10.31
N LEU A 74 17.18 -20.76 -9.58
CA LEU A 74 16.23 -19.67 -9.76
C LEU A 74 16.90 -18.48 -10.48
N THR A 75 17.41 -18.71 -11.69
CA THR A 75 18.24 -17.73 -12.42
C THR A 75 17.42 -16.49 -12.80
N GLU A 76 16.21 -16.68 -13.30
CA GLU A 76 15.33 -15.58 -13.74
C GLU A 76 14.84 -14.78 -12.54
N GLU A 77 14.42 -15.46 -11.48
CA GLU A 77 13.96 -14.84 -10.24
C GLU A 77 15.09 -14.10 -9.53
N GLN A 78 16.32 -14.64 -9.54
CA GLN A 78 17.49 -13.93 -9.03
C GLN A 78 17.77 -12.66 -9.83
N SER A 79 17.61 -12.69 -11.15
CA SER A 79 17.73 -11.49 -12.00
C SER A 79 16.67 -10.46 -11.65
N ALA A 80 15.41 -10.89 -11.48
CA ALA A 80 14.31 -10.03 -11.05
C ALA A 80 14.57 -9.40 -9.67
N VAL A 81 15.05 -10.19 -8.70
CA VAL A 81 15.45 -9.68 -7.37
C VAL A 81 16.53 -8.60 -7.50
N ARG A 82 17.58 -8.83 -8.30
CA ARG A 82 18.64 -7.83 -8.52
C ARG A 82 18.10 -6.55 -9.16
N SER A 83 17.20 -6.68 -10.12
CA SER A 83 16.54 -5.55 -10.78
C SER A 83 15.76 -4.71 -9.77
N VAL A 84 14.94 -5.34 -8.93
CA VAL A 84 14.13 -4.66 -7.90
C VAL A 84 15.01 -3.97 -6.86
N LEU A 85 16.05 -4.64 -6.34
CA LEU A 85 16.99 -4.04 -5.39
C LEU A 85 17.73 -2.84 -5.98
N SER A 86 18.09 -2.92 -7.28
CA SER A 86 18.68 -1.79 -8.00
C SER A 86 17.71 -0.61 -8.10
N THR A 87 16.43 -0.87 -8.39
CA THR A 87 15.40 0.16 -8.42
C THR A 87 15.24 0.83 -7.06
N TRP A 88 15.12 0.06 -5.97
CA TRP A 88 15.00 0.61 -4.61
C TRP A 88 16.18 1.52 -4.27
N THR A 89 17.41 1.07 -4.54
CA THR A 89 18.62 1.87 -4.32
C THR A 89 18.61 3.17 -5.14
N GLN A 90 18.22 3.11 -6.41
CA GLN A 90 18.15 4.29 -7.27
C GLN A 90 17.08 5.29 -6.80
N LYS A 91 15.92 4.80 -6.35
CA LYS A 91 14.85 5.64 -5.79
C LYS A 91 15.26 6.28 -4.49
N ASP A 92 15.93 5.56 -3.61
CA ASP A 92 16.47 6.12 -2.37
C ASP A 92 17.50 7.23 -2.64
N ILE A 93 18.41 7.03 -3.59
CA ILE A 93 19.37 8.07 -4.00
C ILE A 93 18.62 9.30 -4.55
N PHE A 94 17.62 9.07 -5.41
CA PHE A 94 16.83 10.15 -6.00
C PHE A 94 16.09 10.96 -4.93
N PHE A 95 15.31 10.32 -4.06
CA PHE A 95 14.56 11.02 -3.02
C PHE A 95 15.45 11.66 -1.96
N SER A 96 16.58 11.02 -1.60
CA SER A 96 17.59 11.64 -0.73
C SER A 96 18.18 12.90 -1.33
N SER A 97 18.39 12.95 -2.66
CA SER A 97 18.86 14.16 -3.35
C SER A 97 17.86 15.32 -3.29
N LEU A 98 16.58 15.01 -3.09
CA LEU A 98 15.49 15.96 -2.85
C LEU A 98 15.27 16.26 -1.37
N SER A 99 16.15 15.77 -0.47
CA SER A 99 16.03 15.87 0.99
C SER A 99 14.76 15.20 1.56
N ILE A 100 14.20 14.23 0.84
CA ILE A 100 13.07 13.42 1.33
C ILE A 100 13.65 12.26 2.16
N PRO A 101 13.20 12.07 3.42
CA PRO A 101 13.64 10.94 4.23
C PRO A 101 13.23 9.61 3.59
N THR A 102 14.20 8.75 3.31
CA THR A 102 13.98 7.41 2.75
C THR A 102 13.89 6.31 3.81
N ALA A 103 14.39 6.58 5.02
CA ALA A 103 14.21 5.70 6.16
C ALA A 103 12.72 5.59 6.51
N TRP A 104 12.17 4.37 6.45
CA TRP A 104 10.76 4.07 6.64
C TRP A 104 9.82 4.63 5.57
N LEU A 105 10.36 5.07 4.43
CA LEU A 105 9.55 5.34 3.24
C LEU A 105 9.12 3.99 2.65
N VAL A 106 7.81 3.80 2.48
CA VAL A 106 7.22 2.50 2.10
C VAL A 106 6.72 2.50 0.66
N ALA A 107 6.22 3.63 0.18
CA ALA A 107 5.76 3.80 -1.19
C ALA A 107 5.80 5.29 -1.55
N VAL A 108 5.96 5.57 -2.84
CA VAL A 108 5.81 6.91 -3.40
C VAL A 108 4.97 6.81 -4.65
N PHE A 109 4.01 7.73 -4.76
CA PHE A 109 3.12 7.87 -5.89
C PHE A 109 3.37 9.24 -6.54
N SER A 110 4.13 9.25 -7.63
CA SER A 110 4.48 10.50 -8.35
C SER A 110 4.13 10.46 -9.82
N ASN A 111 4.23 9.30 -10.47
CA ASN A 111 3.94 9.21 -11.90
C ASN A 111 2.64 8.45 -12.16
N ALA A 112 1.73 9.04 -12.94
CA ALA A 112 0.56 8.33 -13.43
C ALA A 112 1.01 7.22 -14.39
N SER A 113 0.54 5.99 -14.18
CA SER A 113 0.94 4.89 -15.05
C SER A 113 0.43 5.11 -16.48
N ALA A 114 1.03 4.44 -17.47
CA ALA A 114 0.54 4.51 -18.85
C ALA A 114 -0.90 3.96 -18.99
N SER A 115 -1.41 3.17 -18.03
CA SER A 115 -2.81 2.71 -17.99
C SER A 115 -3.67 3.61 -17.09
N ASP A 116 -4.92 3.85 -17.50
CA ASP A 116 -5.82 4.82 -16.84
C ASP A 116 -6.42 4.33 -15.51
N ASP A 117 -6.03 3.13 -15.05
CA ASP A 117 -6.61 2.42 -13.91
C ASP A 117 -5.63 2.23 -12.73
N ARG A 118 -4.37 2.66 -12.85
CA ARG A 118 -3.34 2.42 -11.83
C ARG A 118 -2.45 3.63 -11.57
N TRP A 119 -2.16 3.85 -10.30
CA TRP A 119 -1.09 4.73 -9.82
C TRP A 119 0.06 3.86 -9.35
N ASN A 120 1.19 3.94 -10.06
CA ASN A 120 2.32 3.08 -9.78
C ASN A 120 3.05 3.52 -8.51
N ASP A 121 3.39 2.54 -7.68
CA ASP A 121 4.37 2.73 -6.63
C ASP A 121 5.77 2.75 -7.25
N GLU A 122 6.51 3.83 -7.01
CA GLU A 122 7.88 4.02 -7.51
C GLU A 122 8.86 2.95 -7.00
N TYR A 123 8.53 2.30 -5.86
CA TYR A 123 9.27 1.15 -5.30
C TYR A 123 8.74 -0.21 -5.79
N LEU A 124 7.77 -0.22 -6.71
CA LEU A 124 7.21 -1.41 -7.37
C LEU A 124 6.50 -2.40 -6.43
N CYS A 125 6.29 -2.06 -5.16
CA CYS A 125 5.79 -3.00 -4.17
C CYS A 125 4.29 -3.16 -4.29
N LEU A 126 3.53 -2.05 -4.22
CA LEU A 126 2.07 -2.10 -4.20
C LEU A 126 1.45 -0.84 -4.82
N ASN A 127 0.90 -0.99 -6.02
CA ASN A 127 0.21 0.09 -6.73
C ASN A 127 -1.14 0.45 -6.08
N ALA A 128 -1.59 1.68 -6.32
CA ALA A 128 -2.97 2.09 -6.04
C ALA A 128 -3.85 1.90 -7.28
N THR A 129 -5.12 1.61 -7.07
CA THR A 129 -6.14 1.52 -8.12
C THR A 129 -6.79 2.89 -8.28
N VAL A 130 -6.96 3.34 -9.51
CA VAL A 130 -7.53 4.65 -9.85
C VAL A 130 -8.84 4.45 -10.60
N THR A 131 -9.85 5.26 -10.28
CA THR A 131 -11.17 5.23 -10.91
C THR A 131 -11.56 6.62 -11.37
N ASN A 132 -12.04 6.75 -12.62
CA ASN A 132 -12.56 7.99 -13.21
C ASN A 132 -11.63 9.20 -13.06
N ALA A 133 -10.33 9.03 -13.33
CA ALA A 133 -9.32 10.09 -13.18
C ALA A 133 -8.62 10.41 -14.49
N ALA A 134 -8.26 11.68 -14.69
CA ALA A 134 -7.36 12.10 -15.76
C ALA A 134 -5.93 12.21 -15.23
N LYS A 135 -4.93 11.93 -16.08
CA LYS A 135 -3.53 12.05 -15.68
C LYS A 135 -3.13 13.51 -15.63
N ASP A 136 -2.33 13.83 -14.63
CA ASP A 136 -1.64 15.11 -14.51
C ASP A 136 -0.13 14.85 -14.34
N ASN A 137 0.70 15.89 -14.42
CA ASN A 137 2.16 15.76 -14.46
C ASN A 137 2.74 14.95 -13.30
N ASP A 138 2.19 15.15 -12.09
CA ASP A 138 2.70 14.56 -10.85
C ASP A 138 1.64 13.72 -10.11
N GLY A 139 0.59 13.28 -10.82
CA GLY A 139 -0.51 12.52 -10.21
C GLY A 139 -1.76 12.43 -11.07
N PHE A 140 -2.90 12.66 -10.45
CA PHE A 140 -4.20 12.51 -11.09
C PHE A 140 -5.12 13.69 -10.78
N GLN A 141 -5.81 14.16 -11.82
CA GLN A 141 -6.95 15.04 -11.69
C GLN A 141 -8.21 14.20 -11.52
N LEU A 142 -8.83 14.31 -10.34
CA LEU A 142 -10.03 13.58 -9.96
C LEU A 142 -11.24 14.47 -10.25
N THR A 143 -12.13 14.02 -11.14
CA THR A 143 -13.31 14.80 -11.55
C THR A 143 -14.57 13.92 -11.54
N GLY A 144 -15.62 14.41 -10.90
CA GLY A 144 -16.92 13.75 -10.86
C GLY A 144 -17.16 12.90 -9.62
N LEU A 145 -18.41 12.44 -9.50
CA LEU A 145 -18.83 11.51 -8.45
C LEU A 145 -18.13 10.17 -8.68
N GLU A 146 -17.62 9.55 -7.61
CA GLU A 146 -16.92 8.27 -7.65
C GLU A 146 -15.53 8.30 -8.32
N SER A 147 -14.96 9.48 -8.55
CA SER A 147 -13.55 9.62 -8.90
C SER A 147 -12.67 9.48 -7.66
N GLY A 148 -11.61 8.69 -7.74
CA GLY A 148 -10.72 8.48 -6.60
C GLY A 148 -9.59 7.53 -6.90
N ALA A 149 -8.64 7.48 -5.97
CA ALA A 149 -7.60 6.47 -5.95
C ALA A 149 -7.58 5.74 -4.61
N ILE A 150 -7.40 4.42 -4.63
CA ILE A 150 -7.36 3.57 -3.44
C ILE A 150 -6.03 2.84 -3.40
N TRP A 151 -5.26 3.05 -2.32
CA TRP A 151 -4.07 2.27 -2.02
C TRP A 151 -4.39 1.21 -0.95
N PRO A 152 -4.50 -0.08 -1.31
CA PRO A 152 -5.01 -1.13 -0.44
C PRO A 152 -3.89 -1.82 0.35
N VAL A 153 -3.36 -1.12 1.35
CA VAL A 153 -2.19 -1.55 2.13
C VAL A 153 -2.36 -2.92 2.79
N ASN A 154 -3.49 -3.15 3.47
CA ASN A 154 -3.85 -4.43 4.07
C ASN A 154 -5.25 -4.84 3.64
N THR A 155 -5.43 -6.13 3.32
CA THR A 155 -6.72 -6.70 2.89
C THR A 155 -6.94 -8.07 3.55
N ARG A 156 -8.20 -8.46 3.75
CA ARG A 156 -8.61 -9.71 4.45
C ARG A 156 -8.18 -11.02 3.75
N GLY A 157 -7.68 -10.94 2.51
CA GLY A 157 -7.47 -12.09 1.62
C GLY A 157 -6.01 -12.49 1.39
N ASP A 158 -5.17 -12.46 2.42
CA ASP A 158 -3.85 -13.12 2.46
C ASP A 158 -2.58 -12.34 2.04
N ASN A 159 -2.63 -11.01 1.87
CA ASN A 159 -1.43 -10.21 1.58
C ASN A 159 -1.31 -8.98 2.50
N VAL A 160 -1.21 -9.21 3.81
CA VAL A 160 -0.86 -8.16 4.77
C VAL A 160 0.64 -7.85 4.59
N ARG A 161 0.97 -6.82 3.82
CA ARG A 161 2.37 -6.48 3.47
C ARG A 161 3.00 -5.49 4.43
N HIS A 162 2.20 -4.56 4.95
CA HIS A 162 2.70 -3.45 5.75
C HIS A 162 1.94 -3.37 7.08
N VAL A 163 2.04 -4.43 7.88
CA VAL A 163 1.43 -4.52 9.23
C VAL A 163 1.79 -3.29 10.08
N SER A 164 3.02 -2.81 9.99
CA SER A 164 3.49 -1.65 10.76
C SER A 164 2.67 -0.38 10.48
N LEU A 165 2.19 -0.20 9.24
CA LEU A 165 1.36 0.95 8.87
C LEU A 165 0.00 0.94 9.56
N SER A 166 -0.44 -0.21 10.10
CA SER A 166 -1.65 -0.27 10.92
C SER A 166 -1.48 0.35 12.31
N HIS A 167 -0.25 0.65 12.74
CA HIS A 167 0.06 1.26 14.05
C HIS A 167 0.78 2.59 13.91
N TYR A 168 1.62 2.74 12.89
CA TYR A 168 2.43 3.93 12.67
C TYR A 168 2.50 4.24 11.19
N PHE A 169 1.95 5.39 10.78
CA PHE A 169 2.14 5.89 9.42
C PHE A 169 2.16 7.41 9.38
N THR A 170 2.81 7.91 8.34
CA THR A 170 2.70 9.30 7.89
C THR A 170 2.39 9.24 6.40
N LEU A 171 1.20 9.70 6.01
CA LEU A 171 0.82 9.86 4.61
C LEU A 171 0.87 11.34 4.27
N VAL A 172 1.61 11.70 3.22
CA VAL A 172 1.75 13.06 2.73
C VAL A 172 1.25 13.12 1.29
N ALA A 173 0.47 14.15 0.95
CA ALA A 173 0.03 14.42 -0.41
C ALA A 173 0.01 15.93 -0.68
N SER A 174 0.43 16.32 -1.88
CA SER A 174 0.14 17.65 -2.43
C SER A 174 -1.23 17.60 -3.10
N VAL A 175 -2.08 18.57 -2.78
CA VAL A 175 -3.46 18.62 -3.27
C VAL A 175 -3.83 20.02 -3.70
N THR A 176 -4.53 20.12 -4.83
CA THR A 176 -5.08 21.38 -5.34
C THR A 176 -6.57 21.19 -5.56
N ILE A 177 -7.38 22.08 -4.97
CA ILE A 177 -8.84 22.05 -5.14
C ILE A 177 -9.20 22.99 -6.28
N GLU A 178 -9.62 22.46 -7.42
CA GLU A 178 -9.95 23.28 -8.60
C GLU A 178 -11.23 24.10 -8.41
N GLU A 179 -12.29 23.45 -7.91
CA GLU A 179 -13.62 24.03 -7.78
C GLU A 179 -14.22 23.76 -6.40
N ALA A 180 -15.14 24.65 -6.00
CA ALA A 180 -15.87 24.44 -4.75
C ALA A 180 -16.81 23.24 -4.88
N PRO A 181 -16.82 22.35 -3.87
CA PRO A 181 -17.72 21.20 -3.89
C PRO A 181 -19.15 21.67 -3.66
N SER A 182 -20.12 20.84 -4.01
CA SER A 182 -21.54 21.08 -3.66
C SER A 182 -21.84 20.81 -2.18
N GLY A 183 -21.05 19.96 -1.52
CA GLY A 183 -21.23 19.51 -0.15
C GLY A 183 -19.91 19.45 0.62
N SER A 184 -19.88 18.60 1.65
CA SER A 184 -18.61 18.15 2.24
C SER A 184 -18.07 17.01 1.38
N THR A 185 -16.84 17.14 0.91
CA THR A 185 -16.19 16.17 0.02
C THR A 185 -14.90 15.67 0.68
N PRO A 186 -14.66 14.35 0.75
CA PRO A 186 -13.40 13.80 1.23
C PRO A 186 -12.26 14.19 0.30
N LEU A 187 -11.07 14.44 0.86
CA LEU A 187 -9.87 14.75 0.09
C LEU A 187 -8.81 13.67 0.28
N LEU A 188 -8.57 13.30 1.54
CA LEU A 188 -7.62 12.25 1.89
C LEU A 188 -8.14 11.50 3.12
N THR A 189 -8.28 10.19 3.00
CA THR A 189 -8.86 9.35 4.04
C THR A 189 -8.00 8.11 4.29
N ALA A 190 -7.78 7.79 5.56
CA ALA A 190 -7.28 6.50 6.00
C ALA A 190 -8.40 5.73 6.68
N MET A 191 -8.63 4.50 6.24
CA MET A 191 -9.61 3.59 6.81
C MET A 191 -8.90 2.36 7.35
N LEU A 192 -9.07 2.13 8.65
CA LEU A 192 -8.61 0.95 9.37
C LEU A 192 -9.84 0.15 9.78
N ALA A 193 -9.91 -1.13 9.46
CA ALA A 193 -11.07 -1.93 9.82
C ALA A 193 -10.72 -3.38 10.16
N ASP A 194 -11.51 -3.90 11.10
CA ASP A 194 -11.55 -5.28 11.55
C ASP A 194 -12.95 -5.88 11.36
N THR A 195 -13.16 -7.11 11.79
CA THR A 195 -14.50 -7.74 11.82
C THR A 195 -15.51 -6.96 12.67
N GLU A 196 -15.06 -6.33 13.76
CA GLU A 196 -15.95 -5.75 14.77
C GLU A 196 -15.90 -4.22 14.85
N SER A 197 -14.86 -3.58 14.29
CA SER A 197 -14.65 -2.14 14.39
C SER A 197 -14.09 -1.54 13.11
N SER A 198 -14.49 -0.31 12.78
CA SER A 198 -13.87 0.48 11.74
C SER A 198 -13.53 1.88 12.27
N HIS A 199 -12.32 2.32 11.95
CA HIS A 199 -11.80 3.63 12.30
C HIS A 199 -11.45 4.37 11.03
N THR A 200 -11.97 5.59 10.92
CA THR A 200 -11.70 6.47 9.78
C THR A 200 -11.07 7.74 10.30
N MET A 201 -9.95 8.12 9.69
CA MET A 201 -9.38 9.45 9.86
C MET A 201 -9.18 10.11 8.50
N GLY A 202 -9.37 11.42 8.42
CA GLY A 202 -9.18 12.08 7.14
C GLY A 202 -9.44 13.57 7.16
N LEU A 203 -9.17 14.16 6.01
CA LEU A 203 -9.44 15.55 5.69
C LEU A 203 -10.51 15.61 4.60
N SER A 204 -11.49 16.47 4.83
CA SER A 204 -12.54 16.84 3.89
C SER A 204 -12.58 18.36 3.73
N TYR A 205 -13.24 18.83 2.69
CA TYR A 205 -13.42 20.25 2.41
C TYR A 205 -14.87 20.54 2.05
N SER A 206 -15.38 21.68 2.50
CA SER A 206 -16.79 22.06 2.33
C SER A 206 -16.98 23.21 1.34
N HIS A 207 -18.19 23.31 0.79
CA HIS A 207 -18.64 24.43 -0.05
C HIS A 207 -18.49 25.82 0.64
N LYS A 208 -18.43 25.85 1.97
CA LYS A 208 -18.21 27.07 2.78
C LYS A 208 -16.74 27.48 2.87
N LYS A 209 -15.86 26.89 2.05
CA LYS A 209 -14.41 27.12 2.06
C LYS A 209 -13.75 26.80 3.41
N LYS A 210 -14.29 25.82 4.13
CA LYS A 210 -13.76 25.35 5.42
C LYS A 210 -13.20 23.94 5.30
N TRP A 211 -12.07 23.72 5.96
CA TRP A 211 -11.53 22.39 6.20
C TRP A 211 -12.38 21.65 7.24
N GLU A 212 -12.52 20.35 7.06
CA GLU A 212 -13.23 19.46 7.97
C GLU A 212 -12.34 18.25 8.25
N THR A 213 -12.18 17.90 9.53
CA THR A 213 -11.43 16.70 9.91
C THR A 213 -12.40 15.64 10.36
N THR A 214 -12.17 14.40 9.96
CA THR A 214 -12.94 13.25 10.43
C THR A 214 -12.06 12.37 11.31
N PHE A 215 -12.56 12.00 12.48
CA PHE A 215 -11.99 10.97 13.36
C PHE A 215 -13.14 10.10 13.88
N GLU A 216 -13.03 8.78 13.79
CA GLU A 216 -14.03 7.82 14.28
C GLU A 216 -15.47 8.12 13.80
N GLY A 217 -15.60 8.50 12.51
CA GLY A 217 -16.90 8.84 11.91
C GLY A 217 -17.47 10.21 12.33
N LYS A 218 -16.79 10.94 13.22
CA LYS A 218 -17.18 12.29 13.63
C LYS A 218 -16.42 13.33 12.81
N THR A 219 -17.15 14.06 11.98
CA THR A 219 -16.62 15.19 11.22
C THR A 219 -16.77 16.49 12.02
N THR A 220 -15.68 17.27 12.08
CA THR A 220 -15.65 18.57 12.77
C THR A 220 -15.09 19.63 11.83
N THR A 221 -15.86 20.70 11.64
CA THR A 221 -15.43 21.87 10.87
C THR A 221 -14.35 22.65 11.61
N ARG A 222 -13.30 23.04 10.88
CA ARG A 222 -12.16 23.81 11.40
C ARG A 222 -12.29 25.29 11.06
N SER A 223 -11.62 26.13 11.84
CA SER A 223 -11.64 27.59 11.65
C SER A 223 -10.88 28.01 10.40
N SER A 224 -9.83 27.26 10.04
CA SER A 224 -9.01 27.41 8.83
C SER A 224 -9.84 27.27 7.55
N THR A 225 -9.47 28.06 6.54
CA THR A 225 -10.12 28.07 5.23
C THR A 225 -9.23 27.47 4.16
N TRP A 226 -9.87 27.07 3.06
CA TRP A 226 -9.19 26.69 1.82
C TRP A 226 -9.57 27.64 0.69
N GLU A 227 -8.73 27.68 -0.33
CA GLU A 227 -8.85 28.53 -1.50
C GLU A 227 -8.70 27.68 -2.77
N PRO A 228 -9.53 27.93 -3.80
CA PRO A 228 -9.42 27.20 -5.05
C PRO A 228 -8.09 27.49 -5.74
N ARG A 229 -7.56 26.50 -6.45
CA ARG A 229 -6.30 26.57 -7.22
C ARG A 229 -5.07 26.93 -6.41
N LYS A 230 -5.15 26.76 -5.09
CA LYS A 230 -4.01 26.81 -4.20
C LYS A 230 -3.60 25.39 -3.87
N GLU A 231 -2.32 25.12 -3.99
CA GLU A 231 -1.71 23.87 -3.56
C GLU A 231 -1.57 23.86 -2.03
N TYR A 232 -1.90 22.72 -1.43
CA TYR A 232 -1.75 22.45 -0.01
C TYR A 232 -0.98 21.14 0.17
N GLN A 233 -0.13 21.08 1.19
CA GLN A 233 0.45 19.82 1.64
C GLN A 233 -0.41 19.26 2.77
N VAL A 234 -1.09 18.14 2.53
CA VAL A 234 -1.90 17.44 3.54
C VAL A 234 -1.08 16.33 4.15
N THR A 235 -1.15 16.19 5.48
CA THR A 235 -0.54 15.07 6.18
C THR A 235 -1.52 14.39 7.12
N LEU A 236 -1.66 13.06 6.98
CA LEU A 236 -2.32 12.20 7.94
C LEU A 236 -1.25 11.42 8.71
N MET A 237 -1.34 11.42 10.04
CA MET A 237 -0.41 10.67 10.89
C MET A 237 -1.16 9.78 11.87
N LEU A 238 -0.71 8.54 12.00
CA LEU A 238 -1.06 7.64 13.10
C LEU A 238 0.22 7.31 13.87
N GLN A 239 0.19 7.51 15.19
CA GLN A 239 1.29 7.21 16.10
C GLN A 239 0.78 6.39 17.27
N GLY A 240 0.77 5.07 17.11
CA GLY A 240 0.13 4.14 18.04
C GLY A 240 -1.37 4.36 18.03
N ASN A 241 -1.91 4.96 19.09
CA ASN A 241 -3.32 5.31 19.21
C ASN A 241 -3.60 6.79 18.92
N LYS A 242 -2.63 7.58 18.44
CA LYS A 242 -2.83 9.03 18.21
C LYS A 242 -2.94 9.32 16.73
N ALA A 243 -4.12 9.74 16.28
CA ALA A 243 -4.35 10.20 14.92
C ALA A 243 -4.30 11.72 14.84
N SER A 244 -3.72 12.26 13.77
CA SER A 244 -3.69 13.71 13.55
C SER A 244 -3.67 14.07 12.08
N VAL A 245 -4.22 15.26 11.79
CA VAL A 245 -4.32 15.83 10.45
C VAL A 245 -3.63 17.18 10.44
N HIS A 246 -2.79 17.42 9.43
CA HIS A 246 -2.07 18.68 9.24
C HIS A 246 -2.24 19.20 7.82
N ILE A 247 -2.19 20.52 7.67
CA ILE A 247 -2.06 21.21 6.38
C ILE A 247 -0.89 22.19 6.47
N ASP A 248 0.01 22.13 5.49
CA ASP A 248 1.19 22.99 5.40
C ASP A 248 2.02 22.99 6.70
N GLY A 249 2.14 21.81 7.32
CA GLY A 249 2.81 21.61 8.61
C GLY A 249 2.04 22.07 9.85
N GLN A 250 0.86 22.70 9.70
CA GLN A 250 0.03 23.16 10.82
C GLN A 250 -1.02 22.11 11.21
N SER A 251 -1.17 21.86 12.52
CA SER A 251 -2.13 20.88 13.02
C SER A 251 -3.56 21.41 12.96
N LEU A 252 -4.46 20.60 12.37
CA LEU A 252 -5.89 20.89 12.27
C LEU A 252 -6.72 20.16 13.32
N GLY A 253 -6.24 19.00 13.76
CA GLY A 253 -6.94 18.17 14.71
C GLY A 253 -6.10 16.96 15.09
N LYS A 254 -6.31 16.51 16.33
CA LYS A 254 -5.72 15.31 16.89
C LYS A 254 -6.77 14.63 17.77
N GLU A 255 -6.84 13.32 17.68
CA GLU A 255 -7.72 12.49 18.48
C GLU A 255 -6.96 11.22 18.91
N GLU A 256 -7.38 10.62 20.01
CA GLU A 256 -6.96 9.26 20.34
C GLU A 256 -7.92 8.27 19.68
N VAL A 257 -7.39 7.41 18.81
CA VAL A 257 -8.11 6.34 18.14
C VAL A 257 -8.02 5.09 18.98
N LEU A 258 -9.16 4.56 19.40
CA LEU A 258 -9.21 3.36 20.22
C LEU A 258 -9.10 2.09 19.36
N LEU A 259 -7.88 1.75 18.94
CA LEU A 259 -7.60 0.40 18.44
C LEU A 259 -7.68 -0.58 19.62
N THR A 260 -8.87 -1.13 19.87
CA THR A 260 -9.21 -1.94 21.04
C THR A 260 -8.63 -3.36 21.03
N GLY A 261 -7.82 -3.72 20.04
CA GLY A 261 -7.24 -5.06 19.88
C GLY A 261 -5.70 -5.07 19.91
N GLU A 262 -5.12 -6.14 20.46
CA GLU A 262 -3.69 -6.46 20.31
C GLU A 262 -3.32 -6.84 18.86
N LYS A 263 -4.33 -7.18 18.04
CA LYS A 263 -4.14 -7.56 16.64
C LYS A 263 -4.15 -6.30 15.75
N PRO A 264 -3.25 -6.23 14.76
CA PRO A 264 -3.31 -5.19 13.73
C PRO A 264 -4.61 -5.31 12.95
N PRO A 265 -5.22 -4.18 12.51
CA PRO A 265 -6.41 -4.21 11.69
C PRO A 265 -6.23 -5.03 10.41
N GLU A 266 -7.22 -5.87 10.11
CA GLU A 266 -7.25 -6.72 8.91
C GLU A 266 -7.25 -5.91 7.61
N VAL A 267 -7.78 -4.69 7.66
CA VAL A 267 -7.87 -3.77 6.52
C VAL A 267 -7.21 -2.44 6.88
N LEU A 268 -6.34 -1.98 5.99
CA LEU A 268 -5.85 -0.62 5.96
C LEU A 268 -5.87 -0.18 4.49
N ARG A 269 -6.60 0.90 4.20
CA ARG A 269 -6.60 1.52 2.89
C ARG A 269 -6.54 3.04 3.00
N PHE A 270 -5.82 3.63 2.07
CA PHE A 270 -5.80 5.07 1.87
C PHE A 270 -6.61 5.43 0.63
N CYS A 271 -7.50 6.40 0.75
CA CYS A 271 -8.27 6.93 -0.35
C CYS A 271 -7.86 8.37 -0.63
N PHE A 272 -7.62 8.68 -1.90
CA PHE A 272 -7.47 10.02 -2.43
C PHE A 272 -8.82 10.38 -3.07
N ASP A 273 -9.46 11.42 -2.54
CA ASP A 273 -10.87 11.77 -2.80
C ASP A 273 -11.84 10.64 -2.38
N ALA A 274 -12.65 10.13 -3.30
CA ALA A 274 -13.72 9.19 -2.98
C ALA A 274 -13.18 7.78 -2.68
N CYS A 275 -13.63 7.20 -1.56
CA CYS A 275 -13.43 5.78 -1.26
C CYS A 275 -14.49 4.92 -1.99
N VAL A 276 -14.52 4.92 -3.32
CA VAL A 276 -15.47 4.10 -4.10
C VAL A 276 -14.73 2.89 -4.68
N GLY A 277 -15.03 1.69 -4.18
CA GLY A 277 -14.39 0.46 -4.66
C GLY A 277 -14.28 -0.63 -3.57
N HIS A 278 -14.96 -1.74 -3.87
CA HIS A 278 -15.11 -3.06 -3.21
C HIS A 278 -15.12 -3.18 -1.68
#